data_AF-A0AAD4XI40-F1
#
_entry.id   AF-A0AAD4XI40-F1
#
_cell.length_a   1.000
_cell.length_b   1.000
_cell.length_c   1.000
_cell.angle_alpha   90.00
_cell.angle_beta   90.00
_cell.angle_gamma   90.00
#
_symmetry.space_group_name_H-M   'P 1'
#
loop_
_entity.id
_entity.type
_entity.pdbx_description
1 polymer ?
#
loop_
_entity_poly.entity_id
_entity_poly.type
_entity_poly.pdbx_seq_one_letter_code
_entity_poly.pdbx_strand_id
1 'polypeptide(L)'
;MTINRRRSPRLFAGSGVFAVLTICLIVGTEMAAAWKRDMCVDGDVYLDSQNGRKEKMDCKFCEQWCMDECSDMDLPAVSYGCRDGGDMRCKCCCGKSSPLSSPPTPPTLLPLSLNEFEGAWPHDIDICKPQEQEKYIKIKHPHGRHCLKRPECEERCQKEGLWMTRSECGAGGRAYPDPSYEWYEQCCCGKSKPQPPPPPPPPPPPPPPPPPPPPPPPPPPPPPPPPPPPPPPTPTPTPTPPPPPQSPSPLPPPPPPLPLQWCTNMSFSELCGCCLATQPKPSPSPTLPVPTPPSSSQTPPSSSSPSPTIPVPKPPSSSQTPPSSPSTPPPVPTPPPSSPSPTPPVPTSPPSSSSPSLPSSPSTPPPVPTSPPSNSSPSPSPSPSPSPSLPSPSLPPPTPKNMCDPEDIYITFKPCGCDKCSSECMKKCSGMAGFVAMQRCTVENSSQLCECCCKNNTPSAGC
;
A
#
# COMPACT_ATOMS: atom_id res chain seq x y z
N MET A 1 -39.00 71.98 16.82
CA MET A 1 -38.82 70.65 16.23
C MET A 1 -37.65 69.97 16.93
N THR A 2 -37.90 68.90 17.66
CA THR A 2 -36.94 68.27 18.58
C THR A 2 -36.40 66.98 17.94
N ILE A 3 -35.10 66.92 17.68
CA ILE A 3 -34.44 65.77 17.02
C ILE A 3 -33.99 64.77 18.09
N ASN A 4 -34.68 63.63 18.18
CA ASN A 4 -34.29 62.51 19.03
C ASN A 4 -33.23 61.64 18.33
N ARG A 5 -31.99 61.69 18.84
CA ARG A 5 -30.85 60.89 18.36
C ARG A 5 -30.92 59.49 18.96
N ARG A 6 -31.49 58.51 18.24
CA ARG A 6 -31.46 57.08 18.62
C ARG A 6 -30.01 56.59 18.60
N ARG A 7 -29.48 56.19 19.77
CA ARG A 7 -28.22 55.43 19.88
C ARG A 7 -28.48 54.00 19.38
N SER A 8 -27.86 53.64 18.25
CA SER A 8 -27.82 52.26 17.78
C SER A 8 -27.08 51.37 18.78
N PRO A 9 -27.56 50.14 19.04
CA PRO A 9 -26.90 49.19 19.92
C PRO A 9 -25.54 48.83 19.31
N ARG A 10 -24.47 49.24 20.01
CA ARG A 10 -23.10 48.85 19.69
C ARG A 10 -22.95 47.36 19.97
N LEU A 11 -23.12 46.55 18.92
CA LEU A 11 -22.70 45.15 18.88
C LEU A 11 -21.17 45.10 18.82
N PHE A 12 -20.51 45.44 19.94
CA PHE A 12 -19.12 45.01 20.14
C PHE A 12 -19.16 43.54 20.53
N ALA A 13 -19.21 42.67 19.52
CA ALA A 13 -18.82 41.28 19.70
C ALA A 13 -17.39 41.31 20.27
N GLY A 14 -17.23 40.88 21.53
CA GLY A 14 -15.95 40.88 22.22
C GLY A 14 -14.89 40.16 21.39
N SER A 15 -13.63 40.61 21.46
CA SER A 15 -12.54 40.09 20.60
C SER A 15 -12.34 38.57 20.72
N GLY A 16 -12.82 37.95 21.81
CA GLY A 16 -12.84 36.50 21.98
C GLY A 16 -13.73 35.76 20.96
N VAL A 17 -14.86 36.33 20.53
CA VAL A 17 -15.74 35.69 19.53
C VAL A 17 -15.08 35.68 18.16
N PHE A 18 -14.35 36.75 17.80
CA PHE A 18 -13.56 36.79 16.57
C PHE A 18 -12.40 35.80 16.61
N ALA A 19 -11.68 35.68 17.73
CA ALA A 19 -10.59 34.72 17.85
C ALA A 19 -11.09 33.27 17.71
N VAL A 20 -12.21 32.92 18.34
CA VAL A 20 -12.80 31.57 18.21
C VAL A 20 -13.31 31.31 16.79
N LEU A 21 -13.99 32.27 16.15
CA LEU A 21 -14.41 32.13 14.75
C LEU A 21 -13.21 32.00 13.81
N THR A 22 -12.13 32.74 14.02
CA THR A 22 -10.90 32.63 13.21
C THR A 22 -10.22 31.28 13.42
N ILE A 23 -10.13 30.77 14.66
CA ILE A 23 -9.56 29.43 14.92
C ILE A 23 -10.44 28.35 14.31
N CYS A 24 -11.77 28.43 14.45
CA CYS A 24 -12.70 27.49 13.83
C CYS A 24 -12.64 27.55 12.29
N LEU A 25 -12.46 28.73 11.70
CA LEU A 25 -12.26 28.89 10.27
C LEU A 25 -10.92 28.32 9.82
N ILE A 26 -9.81 28.55 10.54
CA ILE A 26 -8.50 27.98 10.21
C ILE A 26 -8.56 26.45 10.28
N VAL A 27 -9.02 25.88 11.40
CA VAL A 27 -9.14 24.43 11.59
C VAL A 27 -10.14 23.80 10.60
N GLY A 28 -11.26 24.48 10.34
CA GLY A 28 -12.24 24.04 9.34
C GLY A 28 -11.70 24.11 7.91
N THR A 29 -10.92 25.13 7.58
CA THR A 29 -10.28 25.24 6.26
C THR A 29 -9.12 24.27 6.10
N GLU A 30 -8.36 23.94 7.14
CA GLU A 30 -7.29 22.93 7.06
C GLU A 30 -7.87 21.52 6.90
N MET A 31 -8.97 21.19 7.59
CA MET A 31 -9.67 19.91 7.39
C MET A 31 -10.30 19.80 6.00
N ALA A 32 -10.75 20.90 5.40
CA ALA A 32 -11.30 20.93 4.03
C ALA A 32 -10.23 21.10 2.94
N ALA A 33 -9.06 21.68 3.27
CA ALA A 33 -7.93 21.86 2.37
C ALA A 33 -6.92 20.71 2.41
N ALA A 34 -6.94 19.87 3.45
CA ALA A 34 -6.17 18.61 3.50
C ALA A 34 -6.59 17.63 2.40
N TRP A 35 -7.74 17.85 1.77
CA TRP A 35 -8.25 17.07 0.64
C TRP A 35 -7.88 17.69 -0.71
N LYS A 36 -7.00 18.72 -0.71
CA LYS A 36 -6.73 19.50 -1.92
C LYS A 36 -5.26 19.41 -2.32
N ARG A 37 -5.08 18.72 -3.45
CA ARG A 37 -4.01 18.82 -4.47
C ARG A 37 -3.02 17.67 -4.60
N ASP A 38 -2.66 16.94 -3.56
CA ASP A 38 -1.63 15.90 -3.71
C ASP A 38 -1.97 14.70 -2.82
N MET A 39 -3.03 13.97 -3.20
CA MET A 39 -3.36 12.69 -2.55
C MET A 39 -2.20 11.69 -2.63
N CYS A 40 -1.34 11.84 -3.64
CA CYS A 40 -0.13 11.07 -3.86
C CYS A 40 1.09 11.97 -3.89
N VAL A 41 2.21 11.47 -3.38
CA VAL A 41 3.52 12.06 -3.60
C VAL A 41 4.20 11.44 -4.82
N ASP A 42 5.23 12.10 -5.36
CA ASP A 42 6.00 11.60 -6.49
C ASP A 42 6.53 10.18 -6.20
N GLY A 43 6.20 9.24 -7.09
CA GLY A 43 6.57 7.82 -6.98
C GLY A 43 5.51 6.92 -6.34
N ASP A 44 4.43 7.49 -5.79
CA ASP A 44 3.25 6.71 -5.42
C ASP A 44 2.42 6.35 -6.67
N VAL A 45 1.61 5.31 -6.57
CA VAL A 45 0.68 4.87 -7.61
C VAL A 45 -0.69 5.46 -7.35
N TYR A 46 -1.22 6.17 -8.35
CA TYR A 46 -2.55 6.78 -8.27
C TYR A 46 -3.61 5.92 -8.99
N LEU A 47 -4.67 5.59 -8.27
CA LEU A 47 -5.80 4.80 -8.73
C LEU A 47 -7.07 5.64 -8.71
N ASP A 48 -7.84 5.57 -9.79
CA ASP A 48 -9.16 6.19 -9.88
C ASP A 48 -10.18 5.18 -10.38
N SER A 49 -11.30 5.09 -9.68
CA SER A 49 -12.37 4.15 -9.98
C SER A 49 -13.71 4.86 -10.02
N GLN A 50 -14.48 4.58 -11.07
CA GLN A 50 -15.88 4.95 -11.19
C GLN A 50 -16.75 3.71 -11.02
N ASN A 51 -17.62 3.72 -10.02
CA ASN A 51 -18.57 2.63 -9.80
C ASN A 51 -19.94 3.03 -10.33
N GLY A 52 -20.58 2.09 -11.04
CA GLY A 52 -21.96 2.30 -11.46
C GLY A 52 -22.92 2.32 -10.26
N ARG A 53 -24.05 3.01 -10.42
CA ARG A 53 -25.17 2.99 -9.46
C ARG A 53 -25.53 1.57 -9.02
N LYS A 54 -25.14 1.21 -7.80
CA LYS A 54 -25.82 0.18 -7.02
C LYS A 54 -26.32 0.78 -5.73
N GLU A 55 -27.47 0.28 -5.29
CA GLU A 55 -28.05 0.67 -4.02
C GLU A 55 -27.08 0.28 -2.90
N LYS A 56 -26.54 1.30 -2.20
CA LYS A 56 -25.77 1.24 -0.94
C LYS A 56 -24.26 0.95 -1.04
N MET A 57 -23.53 1.67 -1.89
CA MET A 57 -22.09 1.87 -1.66
C MET A 57 -21.89 3.14 -0.85
N ASP A 58 -21.16 3.04 0.26
CA ASP A 58 -20.73 4.18 1.07
C ASP A 58 -19.21 4.39 0.91
N CYS A 59 -18.66 5.44 1.54
CA CYS A 59 -17.23 5.71 1.44
C CYS A 59 -16.34 4.65 2.10
N LYS A 60 -16.89 3.75 2.92
CA LYS A 60 -16.13 2.61 3.46
C LYS A 60 -15.77 1.61 2.36
N PHE A 61 -16.59 1.54 1.31
CA PHE A 61 -16.22 0.78 0.12
C PHE A 61 -14.91 1.29 -0.48
N CYS A 62 -14.75 2.60 -0.66
CA CYS A 62 -13.53 3.17 -1.25
C CYS A 62 -12.29 2.94 -0.38
N GLU A 63 -12.43 2.98 0.95
CA GLU A 63 -11.35 2.66 1.89
C GLU A 63 -10.89 1.21 1.74
N GLN A 64 -11.82 0.24 1.82
CA GLN A 64 -11.50 -1.18 1.68
C GLN A 64 -10.94 -1.50 0.29
N TRP A 65 -11.58 -0.97 -0.75
CA TRP A 65 -11.11 -1.07 -2.13
C TRP A 65 -9.66 -0.59 -2.28
N CYS A 66 -9.34 0.58 -1.72
CA CYS A 66 -8.00 1.13 -1.79
C CYS A 66 -6.98 0.22 -1.09
N MET A 67 -7.31 -0.30 0.10
CA MET A 67 -6.45 -1.24 0.82
C MET A 67 -6.21 -2.53 0.02
N ASP A 68 -7.26 -3.07 -0.60
CA ASP A 68 -7.18 -4.32 -1.36
C ASP A 68 -6.32 -4.15 -2.63
N GLU A 69 -6.53 -3.09 -3.41
CA GLU A 69 -5.75 -2.82 -4.63
C GLU A 69 -4.29 -2.48 -4.33
N CYS A 70 -4.02 -1.68 -3.28
CA CYS A 70 -2.64 -1.41 -2.87
C CYS A 70 -1.94 -2.70 -2.40
N SER A 71 -2.66 -3.54 -1.64
CA SER A 71 -2.12 -4.83 -1.18
C SER A 71 -1.80 -5.76 -2.34
N ASP A 72 -2.61 -5.78 -3.41
CA ASP A 72 -2.26 -6.50 -4.64
C ASP A 72 -1.04 -5.89 -5.35
N MET A 73 -0.58 -4.69 -5.01
CA MET A 73 0.68 -4.15 -5.55
C MET A 73 1.88 -4.34 -4.63
N ASP A 74 1.72 -5.02 -3.49
CA ASP A 74 2.70 -5.07 -2.41
C ASP A 74 3.03 -3.66 -1.86
N LEU A 75 2.05 -2.75 -1.88
CA LEU A 75 2.16 -1.38 -1.37
C LEU A 75 1.10 -1.13 -0.28
N PRO A 76 1.40 -0.31 0.74
CA PRO A 76 0.36 0.15 1.65
C PRO A 76 -0.49 1.25 1.00
N ALA A 77 -1.76 1.31 1.38
CA ALA A 77 -2.62 2.45 1.08
C ALA A 77 -2.16 3.67 1.90
N VAL A 78 -1.76 4.73 1.21
CA VAL A 78 -1.27 5.98 1.82
C VAL A 78 -2.45 6.93 2.06
N SER A 79 -3.35 7.03 1.08
CA SER A 79 -4.50 7.93 1.12
C SER A 79 -5.63 7.42 0.23
N TYR A 80 -6.87 7.74 0.57
CA TYR A 80 -8.03 7.46 -0.26
C TYR A 80 -9.01 8.64 -0.25
N GLY A 81 -9.76 8.78 -1.34
CA GLY A 81 -10.78 9.80 -1.52
C GLY A 81 -12.09 9.16 -1.98
N CYS A 82 -13.21 9.68 -1.50
CA CYS A 82 -14.54 9.21 -1.85
C CYS A 82 -15.45 10.39 -2.19
N ARG A 83 -16.22 10.27 -3.27
CA ARG A 83 -17.31 11.18 -3.59
C ARG A 83 -18.59 10.41 -3.88
N ASP A 84 -19.62 10.73 -3.12
CA ASP A 84 -20.98 10.27 -3.35
C ASP A 84 -21.74 11.35 -4.17
N GLY A 85 -21.85 11.12 -5.49
CA GLY A 85 -22.47 12.04 -6.45
C GLY A 85 -23.53 11.37 -7.33
N GLY A 86 -24.09 10.24 -6.89
CA GLY A 86 -24.95 9.39 -7.70
C GLY A 86 -24.20 8.27 -8.41
N ASP A 87 -22.96 8.50 -8.83
CA ASP A 87 -22.00 7.43 -9.15
C ASP A 87 -20.85 7.55 -8.15
N MET A 88 -20.56 6.46 -7.43
CA MET A 88 -19.52 6.46 -6.40
C MET A 88 -18.15 6.48 -7.09
N ARG A 89 -17.37 7.53 -6.86
CA ARG A 89 -16.00 7.63 -7.39
C ARG A 89 -15.01 7.48 -6.25
N CYS A 90 -14.14 6.50 -6.36
CA CYS A 90 -13.08 6.22 -5.41
C CYS A 90 -11.73 6.63 -5.99
N LYS A 91 -10.92 7.30 -5.19
CA LYS A 91 -9.53 7.61 -5.49
C LYS A 91 -8.66 6.93 -4.46
N CYS A 92 -7.51 6.45 -4.86
CA CYS A 92 -6.61 5.74 -3.97
C CYS A 92 -5.15 6.03 -4.33
N CYS A 93 -4.32 6.14 -3.30
CA CYS A 93 -2.90 6.30 -3.42
C CYS A 93 -2.17 5.15 -2.74
N CYS A 94 -1.32 4.45 -3.50
CA CYS A 94 -0.53 3.33 -3.01
C CYS A 94 0.96 3.66 -3.07
N GLY A 95 1.68 3.59 -1.96
CA GLY A 95 3.04 4.11 -1.91
C GLY A 95 3.82 3.61 -0.71
N LYS A 96 5.15 3.59 -0.80
CA LYS A 96 6.01 3.22 0.34
C LYS A 96 6.13 4.34 1.38
N SER A 97 5.71 5.53 0.97
CA SER A 97 5.71 6.77 1.73
C SER A 97 4.85 6.60 2.97
N SER A 98 5.49 6.33 4.12
CA SER A 98 4.79 6.50 5.39
C SER A 98 4.47 8.00 5.53
N PRO A 99 3.23 8.39 5.88
CA PRO A 99 2.82 9.80 5.95
C PRO A 99 3.60 10.65 6.97
N LEU A 100 4.55 10.06 7.71
CA LEU A 100 5.33 10.72 8.75
C LEU A 100 6.81 10.99 8.42
N SER A 101 7.38 10.46 7.32
CA SER A 101 8.85 10.33 7.24
C SER A 101 9.60 11.39 6.43
N SER A 102 8.93 12.26 5.66
CA SER A 102 9.62 13.29 4.88
C SER A 102 8.85 14.61 4.88
N PRO A 103 9.50 15.77 5.08
CA PRO A 103 8.86 17.05 4.84
C PRO A 103 8.42 17.13 3.37
N PRO A 104 7.18 17.59 3.08
CA PRO A 104 6.64 17.58 1.73
C PRO A 104 7.51 18.42 0.80
N THR A 105 8.03 17.80 -0.26
CA THR A 105 8.62 18.53 -1.40
C THR A 105 7.52 19.41 -1.99
N PRO A 106 7.78 20.69 -2.30
CA PRO A 106 6.76 21.57 -2.87
C PRO A 106 6.15 20.96 -4.14
N PRO A 107 4.81 20.93 -4.27
CA PRO A 107 4.13 20.17 -5.31
C PRO A 107 4.45 20.74 -6.69
N THR A 108 4.77 19.84 -7.63
CA THR A 108 5.13 20.19 -9.01
C THR A 108 3.95 20.00 -9.98
N LEU A 109 2.79 19.53 -9.52
CA LEU A 109 1.64 19.29 -10.38
C LEU A 109 0.86 20.58 -10.66
N LEU A 110 0.57 20.79 -11.95
CA LEU A 110 -0.21 21.91 -12.48
C LEU A 110 -1.55 22.05 -11.76
N PRO A 111 -2.11 23.27 -11.65
CA PRO A 111 -3.36 23.53 -10.94
C PRO A 111 -4.54 22.82 -11.61
N LEU A 112 -4.87 21.60 -11.16
CA LEU A 112 -6.12 20.95 -11.52
C LEU A 112 -7.31 21.67 -10.86
N SER A 113 -8.39 21.82 -11.64
CA SER A 113 -9.56 22.62 -11.29
C SER A 113 -10.35 22.06 -10.11
N LEU A 114 -11.21 22.90 -9.53
CA LEU A 114 -11.87 22.75 -8.22
C LEU A 114 -12.71 21.47 -8.01
N ASN A 115 -13.01 20.69 -9.05
CA ASN A 115 -13.72 19.43 -8.94
C ASN A 115 -12.77 18.27 -9.27
N GLU A 116 -11.95 17.88 -8.29
CA GLU A 116 -10.95 16.81 -8.42
C GLU A 116 -11.56 15.49 -8.90
N PHE A 117 -12.85 15.26 -8.62
CA PHE A 117 -13.62 14.09 -9.02
C PHE A 117 -14.39 14.24 -10.35
N GLU A 118 -14.27 15.36 -11.06
CA GLU A 118 -14.84 15.59 -12.40
C GLU A 118 -13.78 15.62 -13.51
N GLY A 119 -12.54 15.23 -13.18
CA GLY A 119 -11.45 15.16 -14.14
C GLY A 119 -11.47 13.91 -15.03
N ALA A 120 -10.69 14.00 -16.10
CA ALA A 120 -10.29 12.86 -16.94
C ALA A 120 -9.63 11.76 -16.10
N TRP A 121 -9.48 10.57 -16.68
CA TRP A 121 -8.76 9.49 -16.02
C TRP A 121 -7.30 9.90 -15.76
N PRO A 122 -6.65 9.30 -14.75
CA PRO A 122 -5.32 9.75 -14.32
C PRO A 122 -4.29 9.59 -15.42
N HIS A 123 -4.47 8.54 -16.21
CA HIS A 123 -3.65 8.21 -17.36
C HIS A 123 -3.91 9.09 -18.58
N ASP A 124 -4.91 9.98 -18.57
CA ASP A 124 -5.17 10.94 -19.65
C ASP A 124 -4.64 12.35 -19.33
N ILE A 125 -4.08 12.54 -18.14
CA ILE A 125 -3.51 13.81 -17.70
C ILE A 125 -2.03 13.83 -18.08
N ASP A 126 -1.62 14.76 -18.93
CA ASP A 126 -0.19 14.97 -19.22
C ASP A 126 0.52 15.48 -17.95
N ILE A 127 1.33 14.60 -17.36
CA ILE A 127 2.08 14.87 -16.14
C ILE A 127 3.37 15.67 -16.39
N CYS A 128 3.70 15.94 -17.66
CA CYS A 128 4.93 16.61 -18.04
C CYS A 128 4.79 18.12 -18.02
N LYS A 129 5.91 18.80 -17.78
CA LYS A 129 5.90 20.26 -17.74
C LYS A 129 5.91 20.82 -19.16
N PRO A 130 4.87 21.53 -19.60
CA PRO A 130 4.82 22.08 -20.95
C PRO A 130 5.94 23.10 -21.21
N GLN A 131 6.50 23.71 -20.17
CA GLN A 131 7.55 24.73 -20.28
C GLN A 131 8.93 24.16 -20.61
N GLU A 132 9.20 22.89 -20.32
CA GLU A 132 10.55 22.30 -20.42
C GLU A 132 10.75 21.51 -21.75
N GLN A 133 9.80 21.59 -22.69
CA GLN A 133 9.79 20.82 -23.95
C GLN A 133 9.93 19.31 -23.73
N GLU A 134 9.39 18.80 -22.61
CA GLU A 134 9.37 17.38 -22.32
C GLU A 134 8.41 16.67 -23.28
N LYS A 135 8.81 15.49 -23.75
CA LYS A 135 7.97 14.61 -24.55
C LYS A 135 7.22 13.66 -23.61
N TYR A 136 5.90 13.78 -23.58
CA TYR A 136 5.02 12.83 -22.90
C TYR A 136 4.93 11.51 -23.68
N ILE A 137 5.14 10.40 -22.99
CA ILE A 137 4.95 9.04 -23.51
C ILE A 137 4.04 8.27 -22.56
N LYS A 138 3.05 7.57 -23.12
CA LYS A 138 2.10 6.73 -22.37
C LYS A 138 2.30 5.26 -22.75
N ILE A 139 2.57 4.41 -21.77
CA ILE A 139 2.84 2.98 -21.97
C ILE A 139 1.75 2.17 -21.26
N LYS A 140 1.09 1.25 -21.98
CA LYS A 140 0.02 0.43 -21.40
C LYS A 140 0.61 -0.82 -20.74
N HIS A 141 0.14 -1.12 -19.53
CA HIS A 141 0.51 -2.33 -18.81
C HIS A 141 -0.68 -3.27 -18.60
N PRO A 142 -0.45 -4.57 -18.44
CA PRO A 142 -1.52 -5.53 -18.19
C PRO A 142 -2.13 -5.39 -16.78
N HIS A 143 -1.33 -4.98 -15.78
CA HIS A 143 -1.76 -4.82 -14.38
C HIS A 143 -0.77 -3.96 -13.59
N GLY A 144 -1.16 -3.53 -12.39
CA GLY A 144 -0.38 -2.60 -11.54
C GLY A 144 1.00 -3.11 -11.14
N ARG A 145 1.10 -4.39 -10.74
CA ARG A 145 2.41 -5.00 -10.45
C ARG A 145 3.39 -4.91 -11.62
N HIS A 146 2.92 -4.97 -12.88
CA HIS A 146 3.80 -4.88 -14.05
C HIS A 146 4.30 -3.45 -14.23
N CYS A 147 3.42 -2.46 -14.08
CA CYS A 147 3.80 -1.05 -14.13
C CYS A 147 4.90 -0.73 -13.09
N LEU A 148 4.73 -1.22 -11.86
CA LEU A 148 5.68 -0.99 -10.76
C LEU A 148 7.01 -1.74 -10.89
N LYS A 149 6.98 -3.02 -11.26
CA LYS A 149 8.18 -3.89 -11.23
C LYS A 149 8.97 -3.87 -12.53
N ARG A 150 8.35 -3.42 -13.63
CA ARG A 150 8.95 -3.37 -14.96
C ARG A 150 8.63 -2.04 -15.64
N PRO A 151 9.13 -0.92 -15.09
CA PRO A 151 9.00 0.38 -15.74
C PRO A 151 9.71 0.35 -17.09
N GLU A 152 9.02 0.77 -18.13
CA GLU A 152 9.50 0.85 -19.52
C GLU A 152 9.86 2.29 -19.93
N CYS A 153 9.53 3.30 -19.10
CA CYS A 153 9.80 4.70 -19.40
C CYS A 153 11.27 4.97 -19.74
N GLU A 154 12.21 4.44 -18.97
CA GLU A 154 13.64 4.69 -19.18
C GLU A 154 14.10 4.18 -20.56
N GLU A 155 13.78 2.94 -20.90
CA GLU A 155 14.11 2.35 -22.20
C GLU A 155 13.46 3.14 -23.35
N ARG A 156 12.20 3.54 -23.17
CA ARG A 156 11.45 4.24 -24.21
C ARG A 156 11.93 5.67 -24.44
N CYS A 157 12.28 6.40 -23.37
CA CYS A 157 12.93 7.70 -23.48
C CYS A 157 14.30 7.56 -24.16
N GLN A 158 15.11 6.57 -23.76
CA GLN A 158 16.44 6.34 -24.35
C GLN A 158 16.36 6.04 -25.85
N LYS A 159 15.36 5.25 -26.29
CA LYS A 159 15.11 4.96 -27.71
C LYS A 159 14.83 6.22 -28.53
N GLU A 160 14.24 7.23 -27.91
CA GLU A 160 13.97 8.55 -28.52
C GLU A 160 15.16 9.51 -28.40
N GLY A 161 16.29 9.08 -27.82
CA GLY A 161 17.45 9.93 -27.56
C GLY A 161 17.20 10.96 -26.45
N LEU A 162 16.25 10.69 -25.56
CA LEU A 162 15.86 11.55 -24.44
C LEU A 162 16.15 10.86 -23.11
N TRP A 163 16.24 11.65 -22.04
CA TRP A 163 16.37 11.16 -20.67
C TRP A 163 15.00 11.16 -20.00
N MET A 164 14.70 10.11 -19.24
CA MET A 164 13.53 10.10 -18.38
C MET A 164 13.73 11.16 -17.27
N THR A 165 12.81 12.12 -17.19
CA THR A 165 12.78 13.17 -16.16
C THR A 165 11.77 12.85 -15.07
N ARG A 166 10.66 12.19 -15.43
CA ARG A 166 9.62 11.75 -14.50
C ARG A 166 8.95 10.50 -15.04
N SER A 167 8.52 9.62 -14.15
CA SER A 167 7.60 8.53 -14.48
C SER A 167 6.59 8.33 -13.36
N GLU A 168 5.34 8.02 -13.74
CA GLU A 168 4.27 7.71 -12.79
C GLU A 168 3.42 6.56 -13.30
N CYS A 169 3.10 5.64 -12.40
CA CYS A 169 2.13 4.57 -12.65
C CYS A 169 0.76 5.02 -12.17
N GLY A 170 -0.24 4.90 -13.05
CA GLY A 170 -1.62 5.18 -12.69
C GLY A 170 -2.60 4.19 -13.32
N ALA A 171 -3.75 4.03 -12.69
CA ALA A 171 -4.86 3.28 -13.26
C ALA A 171 -6.17 4.06 -13.21
N GLY A 172 -6.99 3.86 -14.23
CA GLY A 172 -8.36 4.35 -14.30
C GLY A 172 -9.29 3.23 -14.70
N GLY A 173 -10.48 3.13 -14.11
CA GLY A 173 -11.43 2.10 -14.49
C GLY A 173 -12.66 1.99 -13.60
N ARG A 174 -13.21 0.78 -13.53
CA ARG A 174 -14.36 0.45 -12.68
C ARG A 174 -13.91 -0.53 -11.61
N ALA A 175 -14.24 -0.29 -10.34
CA ALA A 175 -13.98 -1.26 -9.27
C ALA A 175 -15.13 -2.26 -9.10
N TYR A 176 -16.32 -1.93 -9.61
CA TYR A 176 -17.51 -2.74 -9.41
C TYR A 176 -18.52 -2.60 -10.56
N PRO A 177 -19.32 -3.63 -10.90
CA PRO A 177 -19.33 -5.00 -10.36
C PRO A 177 -18.16 -5.87 -10.82
N ASP A 178 -17.64 -5.59 -12.01
CA ASP A 178 -16.55 -6.34 -12.62
C ASP A 178 -15.34 -5.41 -12.64
N PRO A 179 -14.37 -5.59 -11.72
CA PRO A 179 -13.22 -4.71 -11.64
C PRO A 179 -12.43 -4.77 -12.95
N SER A 180 -12.32 -3.62 -13.62
CA SER A 180 -11.62 -3.47 -14.90
C SER A 180 -10.84 -2.17 -14.88
N TYR A 181 -9.52 -2.27 -14.81
CA TYR A 181 -8.64 -1.11 -14.81
C TYR A 181 -7.73 -1.12 -16.02
N GLU A 182 -7.51 0.07 -16.55
CA GLU A 182 -6.46 0.29 -17.53
C GLU A 182 -5.25 0.92 -16.84
N TRP A 183 -4.16 0.17 -16.85
CA TRP A 183 -2.90 0.54 -16.23
C TRP A 183 -2.00 1.21 -17.24
N TYR A 184 -1.46 2.37 -16.87
CA TYR A 184 -0.53 3.10 -17.70
C TYR A 184 0.66 3.61 -16.88
N GLU A 185 1.83 3.54 -17.50
CA GLU A 185 3.02 4.25 -17.08
C GLU A 185 3.12 5.52 -17.95
N GLN A 186 3.15 6.67 -17.29
CA GLN A 186 3.26 7.98 -17.91
C GLN A 186 4.71 8.45 -17.76
N CYS A 187 5.36 8.77 -18.87
CA CYS A 187 6.77 9.14 -18.92
C CYS A 187 6.92 10.58 -19.40
N CYS A 188 7.77 11.33 -18.71
CA CYS A 188 8.31 12.59 -19.21
C CYS A 188 9.73 12.36 -19.67
N CYS A 189 9.97 12.60 -20.96
CA CYS A 189 11.28 12.48 -21.57
C CYS A 189 11.83 13.86 -21.94
N GLY A 190 12.91 14.29 -21.31
CA GLY A 190 13.57 15.57 -21.55
C GLY A 190 14.91 15.43 -22.27
N LYS A 191 15.40 16.52 -22.87
CA LYS A 191 16.74 16.54 -23.50
C LYS A 191 17.87 16.56 -22.46
N SER A 192 17.62 17.17 -21.31
CA SER A 192 18.57 17.27 -20.21
C SER A 192 18.52 16.02 -19.35
N LYS A 193 19.70 15.44 -19.08
CA LYS A 193 19.85 14.46 -18.02
C LYS A 193 19.42 15.12 -16.71
N PRO A 194 18.59 14.45 -15.87
CA PRO A 194 18.28 14.96 -14.55
C PRO A 194 19.57 15.31 -13.82
N GLN A 195 19.63 16.53 -13.26
CA GLN A 195 20.77 16.90 -12.43
C GLN A 195 20.81 15.91 -11.25
N PRO A 196 21.96 15.25 -10.99
CA PRO A 196 22.05 14.37 -9.84
C PRO A 196 21.63 15.14 -8.58
N PRO A 197 20.89 14.49 -7.65
CA PRO A 197 20.49 15.16 -6.41
C PRO A 197 21.74 15.78 -5.77
N PRO A 198 21.65 17.02 -5.26
CA PRO A 198 22.78 17.62 -4.57
C PRO A 198 23.25 16.66 -3.48
N PRO A 199 24.59 16.52 -3.28
CA PRO A 199 25.09 15.67 -2.22
C PRO A 199 24.42 16.08 -0.90
N PRO A 200 24.01 15.12 -0.05
CA PRO A 200 23.38 15.45 1.21
C PRO A 200 24.28 16.44 1.96
N PRO A 201 23.71 17.48 2.59
CA PRO A 201 24.50 18.40 3.39
C PRO A 201 25.31 17.58 4.41
N PRO A 202 26.58 17.94 4.68
CA PRO A 202 27.35 17.26 5.70
C PRO A 202 26.53 17.24 7.00
N PRO A 203 26.52 16.11 7.74
CA PRO A 203 25.75 16.03 8.98
C PRO A 203 26.16 17.20 9.89
N PRO A 204 25.21 17.86 10.56
CA PRO A 204 25.55 18.92 11.50
C PRO A 204 26.57 18.38 12.51
N PRO A 205 27.57 19.18 12.91
CA PRO A 205 28.52 18.74 13.93
C PRO A 205 27.73 18.26 15.16
N PRO A 206 28.14 17.13 15.77
CA PRO A 206 27.44 16.62 16.95
C PRO A 206 27.37 17.72 18.01
N PRO A 207 26.22 17.90 18.69
CA PRO A 207 26.11 18.89 19.75
C PRO A 207 27.19 18.60 20.81
N PRO A 208 27.76 19.64 21.44
CA PRO A 208 28.71 19.44 22.53
C PRO A 208 28.05 18.57 23.61
N PRO A 209 28.81 17.66 24.26
CA PRO A 209 28.27 16.82 25.31
C PRO A 209 27.65 17.71 26.40
N PRO A 210 26.45 17.35 26.92
CA PRO A 210 25.84 18.11 28.00
C PRO A 210 26.79 18.15 29.21
N PRO A 211 26.81 19.25 29.98
CA PRO A 211 27.59 19.29 31.21
C PRO A 211 27.17 18.15 32.14
N PRO A 212 28.10 17.56 32.91
CA PRO A 212 27.77 16.50 33.84
C PRO A 212 26.68 17.00 34.82
N PRO A 213 25.66 16.18 35.12
CA PRO A 213 24.62 16.55 36.07
C PRO A 213 25.24 16.85 37.43
N PRO A 214 24.70 17.82 38.20
CA PRO A 214 25.14 18.05 39.56
C PRO A 214 24.97 16.77 40.39
N PRO A 215 25.87 16.50 41.37
CA PRO A 215 25.75 15.35 42.24
C PRO A 215 24.39 15.36 42.95
N PRO A 216 23.70 14.21 43.05
CA PRO A 216 22.42 14.13 43.74
C PRO A 216 22.59 14.58 45.21
N PRO A 217 21.58 15.25 45.78
CA PRO A 217 21.59 15.59 47.20
C PRO A 217 21.66 14.30 48.04
N PRO A 218 22.31 14.34 49.22
CA PRO A 218 22.35 13.20 50.12
C PRO A 218 20.91 12.74 50.46
N PRO A 219 20.66 11.42 50.50
CA PRO A 219 19.34 10.91 50.84
C PRO A 219 18.93 11.39 52.25
N PRO A 220 17.65 11.72 52.46
CA PRO A 220 17.14 12.04 53.79
C PRO A 220 17.32 10.84 54.74
N PRO A 221 17.53 11.09 56.05
CA PRO A 221 17.63 10.03 57.03
C PRO A 221 16.35 9.16 57.02
N PRO A 222 16.47 7.84 57.19
CA PRO A 222 15.32 6.94 57.22
C PRO A 222 14.37 7.33 58.37
N PRO A 223 13.05 7.27 58.14
CA PRO A 223 12.08 7.51 59.21
C PRO A 223 12.21 6.45 60.31
N PRO A 224 11.92 6.79 61.58
CA PRO A 224 11.93 5.84 62.68
C PRO A 224 10.94 4.70 62.41
N PRO A 225 11.27 3.45 62.79
CA PRO A 225 10.39 2.31 62.59
C PRO A 225 9.06 2.50 63.35
N PRO A 226 7.92 2.14 62.73
CA PRO A 226 6.63 2.19 63.40
C PRO A 226 6.57 1.21 64.58
N PRO A 227 5.81 1.52 65.65
CA PRO A 227 5.63 0.63 66.78
C PRO A 227 4.96 -0.69 66.35
N PRO A 228 5.33 -1.82 66.97
CA PRO A 228 4.74 -3.12 66.65
C PRO A 228 3.24 -3.15 66.98
N PRO A 229 2.39 -3.75 66.11
CA PRO A 229 0.96 -3.89 66.37
C PRO A 229 0.69 -4.85 67.55
N PRO A 230 -0.41 -4.64 68.30
CA PRO A 230 -0.81 -5.52 69.39
C PRO A 230 -1.24 -6.91 68.89
N PRO A 231 -0.98 -7.98 69.66
CA PRO A 231 -1.33 -9.34 69.27
C PRO A 231 -2.87 -9.55 69.24
N PRO A 232 -3.39 -10.29 68.24
CA PRO A 232 -4.81 -10.61 68.14
C PRO A 232 -5.26 -11.64 69.20
N PRO A 233 -6.53 -11.56 69.67
CA PRO A 233 -7.10 -12.53 70.61
C PRO A 233 -7.33 -13.91 69.96
N THR A 234 -6.97 -14.95 70.69
CA THR A 234 -7.12 -16.37 70.34
C THR A 234 -8.58 -16.83 70.39
N PRO A 235 -9.14 -17.43 69.31
CA PRO A 235 -10.46 -18.05 69.35
C PRO A 235 -10.44 -19.48 69.92
N THR A 236 -11.47 -19.75 70.73
CA THR A 236 -11.80 -20.99 71.44
C THR A 236 -12.21 -22.14 70.50
N PRO A 237 -11.83 -23.41 70.76
CA PRO A 237 -12.19 -24.54 69.90
C PRO A 237 -13.63 -25.04 70.11
N THR A 238 -14.35 -25.26 69.01
CA THR A 238 -15.68 -25.89 68.97
C THR A 238 -15.57 -27.31 68.37
N PRO A 239 -16.20 -28.35 68.94
CA PRO A 239 -16.04 -29.74 68.51
C PRO A 239 -16.75 -30.06 67.18
N THR A 240 -16.08 -30.88 66.35
CA THR A 240 -16.48 -31.28 64.99
C THR A 240 -17.35 -32.55 64.99
N PRO A 241 -18.52 -32.58 64.32
CA PRO A 241 -19.28 -33.81 64.05
C PRO A 241 -18.78 -34.58 62.80
N PRO A 242 -19.09 -35.89 62.70
CA PRO A 242 -18.55 -36.79 61.66
C PRO A 242 -19.18 -36.59 60.27
N PRO A 243 -18.45 -36.92 59.19
CA PRO A 243 -18.90 -36.68 57.81
C PRO A 243 -19.89 -37.75 57.30
N PRO A 244 -20.94 -37.35 56.56
CA PRO A 244 -21.82 -38.28 55.85
C PRO A 244 -21.22 -38.80 54.52
N PRO A 245 -21.72 -39.94 53.99
CA PRO A 245 -21.19 -40.61 52.82
C PRO A 245 -21.40 -39.81 51.52
N GLN A 246 -20.37 -39.81 50.67
CA GLN A 246 -20.33 -39.07 49.41
C GLN A 246 -21.28 -39.68 48.38
N SER A 247 -22.24 -38.87 47.93
CA SER A 247 -23.10 -39.12 46.77
C SER A 247 -22.38 -38.60 45.50
N PRO A 248 -22.49 -39.27 44.34
CA PRO A 248 -21.83 -38.85 43.11
C PRO A 248 -22.31 -37.46 42.66
N SER A 249 -21.35 -36.59 42.35
CA SER A 249 -21.60 -35.20 41.96
C SER A 249 -22.51 -35.10 40.73
N PRO A 250 -23.64 -34.35 40.79
CA PRO A 250 -24.37 -33.99 39.59
C PRO A 250 -23.54 -33.01 38.75
N LEU A 251 -23.57 -33.22 37.43
CA LEU A 251 -23.00 -32.31 36.43
C LEU A 251 -23.52 -30.88 36.64
N PRO A 252 -22.67 -29.85 36.49
CA PRO A 252 -23.11 -28.47 36.63
C PRO A 252 -24.17 -28.14 35.57
N PRO A 253 -25.26 -27.45 35.95
CA PRO A 253 -26.24 -26.98 34.97
C PRO A 253 -25.61 -25.97 34.01
N PRO A 254 -26.06 -25.92 32.75
CA PRO A 254 -25.61 -24.91 31.80
C PRO A 254 -25.92 -23.50 32.32
N PRO A 255 -25.02 -22.53 32.08
CA PRO A 255 -25.21 -21.16 32.55
C PRO A 255 -26.48 -20.54 31.96
N PRO A 256 -27.22 -19.73 32.75
CA PRO A 256 -28.43 -19.08 32.28
C PRO A 256 -28.11 -18.09 31.14
N PRO A 257 -29.01 -17.94 30.14
CA PRO A 257 -28.85 -16.93 29.10
C PRO A 257 -28.86 -15.53 29.73
N LEU A 258 -27.79 -14.77 29.49
CA LEU A 258 -27.65 -13.40 29.96
C LEU A 258 -28.75 -12.50 29.35
N PRO A 259 -29.33 -11.58 30.13
CA PRO A 259 -30.41 -10.71 29.67
C PRO A 259 -29.91 -9.74 28.58
N LEU A 260 -30.51 -9.89 27.41
CA LEU A 260 -30.20 -9.20 26.16
C LEU A 260 -30.84 -7.79 26.12
N GLN A 261 -30.60 -6.94 27.11
CA GLN A 261 -31.30 -5.64 27.21
C GLN A 261 -30.44 -4.38 27.38
N TRP A 262 -29.10 -4.43 27.35
CA TRP A 262 -28.27 -3.21 27.49
C TRP A 262 -27.29 -2.90 26.35
N CYS A 263 -27.51 -3.40 25.13
CA CYS A 263 -26.62 -3.13 23.98
C CYS A 263 -27.28 -2.39 22.80
N THR A 264 -28.29 -1.55 23.03
CA THR A 264 -28.98 -0.83 21.92
C THR A 264 -28.53 0.61 21.71
N ASN A 265 -27.47 1.11 22.39
CA ASN A 265 -27.10 2.52 22.23
C ASN A 265 -25.61 2.85 22.46
N MET A 266 -24.67 2.04 21.93
CA MET A 266 -23.26 2.46 21.81
C MET A 266 -22.69 2.14 20.42
N SER A 267 -21.85 3.06 19.93
CA SER A 267 -21.20 3.00 18.62
C SER A 267 -20.22 1.81 18.51
N PHE A 268 -20.14 1.22 17.32
CA PHE A 268 -19.28 0.07 16.99
C PHE A 268 -17.78 0.37 17.19
N SER A 269 -17.38 1.64 17.33
CA SER A 269 -16.00 2.07 17.63
C SER A 269 -15.54 1.72 19.05
N GLU A 270 -16.44 1.58 20.03
CA GLU A 270 -16.07 1.30 21.43
C GLU A 270 -16.08 -0.20 21.77
N LEU A 271 -16.70 -1.06 20.96
CA LEU A 271 -16.72 -2.50 21.21
C LEU A 271 -15.39 -3.21 20.92
N CYS A 272 -14.49 -2.60 20.14
CA CYS A 272 -13.19 -3.21 19.82
C CYS A 272 -12.10 -2.92 20.88
N GLY A 273 -12.32 -1.95 21.78
CA GLY A 273 -11.34 -1.56 22.80
C GLY A 273 -11.32 -2.42 24.06
N CYS A 274 -12.40 -3.16 24.36
CA CYS A 274 -12.52 -3.90 25.63
C CYS A 274 -12.06 -5.37 25.55
N CYS A 275 -11.92 -5.96 24.37
CA CYS A 275 -11.53 -7.38 24.24
C CYS A 275 -10.01 -7.64 24.25
N LEU A 276 -9.17 -6.60 24.25
CA LEU A 276 -7.69 -6.75 24.22
C LEU A 276 -6.99 -6.49 25.55
N ALA A 277 -7.72 -6.21 26.64
CA ALA A 277 -7.11 -5.82 27.92
C ALA A 277 -7.49 -6.72 29.12
N THR A 278 -7.77 -8.01 28.94
CA THR A 278 -7.72 -8.99 30.05
C THR A 278 -7.40 -10.40 29.52
N GLN A 279 -6.12 -10.71 29.34
CA GLN A 279 -5.62 -12.10 29.42
C GLN A 279 -4.73 -12.18 30.66
N PRO A 280 -5.06 -12.98 31.69
CA PRO A 280 -4.19 -13.16 32.84
C PRO A 280 -2.93 -13.91 32.40
N LYS A 281 -1.78 -13.29 32.70
CA LYS A 281 -0.45 -13.89 32.59
C LYS A 281 -0.40 -15.22 33.36
N PRO A 282 -0.07 -16.37 32.74
CA PRO A 282 0.07 -17.61 33.48
C PRO A 282 1.30 -17.53 34.39
N SER A 283 1.07 -17.66 35.71
CA SER A 283 2.14 -17.90 36.68
C SER A 283 2.76 -19.27 36.45
N PRO A 284 4.09 -19.42 36.58
CA PRO A 284 4.75 -20.72 36.48
C PRO A 284 4.48 -21.55 37.74
N SER A 285 3.90 -22.74 37.57
CA SER A 285 3.81 -23.76 38.62
C SER A 285 5.14 -24.52 38.77
N PRO A 286 5.43 -25.06 39.96
CA PRO A 286 6.77 -25.40 40.41
C PRO A 286 7.28 -26.73 39.84
N THR A 287 8.48 -26.72 39.28
CA THR A 287 9.22 -27.93 38.87
C THR A 287 9.85 -28.59 40.10
N LEU A 288 9.48 -29.84 40.37
CA LEU A 288 10.14 -30.71 41.35
C LEU A 288 11.55 -31.13 40.85
N PRO A 289 12.53 -31.33 41.76
CA PRO A 289 13.93 -31.53 41.38
C PRO A 289 14.22 -32.97 40.97
N VAL A 290 14.94 -33.13 39.86
CA VAL A 290 15.57 -34.39 39.43
C VAL A 290 17.07 -34.32 39.75
N PRO A 291 17.68 -35.39 40.29
CA PRO A 291 19.02 -35.34 40.86
C PRO A 291 20.14 -35.34 39.81
N THR A 292 21.19 -34.58 40.13
CA THR A 292 22.46 -34.48 39.40
C THR A 292 23.38 -35.65 39.75
N PRO A 293 24.12 -36.24 38.79
CA PRO A 293 25.35 -36.97 39.05
C PRO A 293 26.59 -36.11 38.71
N PRO A 294 27.79 -36.50 39.21
CA PRO A 294 28.81 -35.54 39.62
C PRO A 294 29.81 -35.14 38.54
N SER A 295 30.42 -34.00 38.83
CA SER A 295 31.52 -33.37 38.12
C SER A 295 32.86 -34.12 38.30
N SER A 296 33.60 -34.30 37.21
CA SER A 296 35.04 -34.61 37.18
C SER A 296 35.61 -33.88 35.96
N SER A 297 36.22 -32.71 36.12
CA SER A 297 37.65 -32.47 36.38
C SER A 297 38.60 -32.81 35.21
N GLN A 298 39.10 -31.72 34.61
CA GLN A 298 40.49 -31.45 34.22
C GLN A 298 41.09 -31.97 32.89
N THR A 299 41.46 -30.94 32.09
CA THR A 299 42.71 -30.70 31.33
C THR A 299 42.88 -31.15 29.86
N PRO A 300 43.59 -30.32 29.03
CA PRO A 300 43.66 -30.38 27.56
C PRO A 300 44.97 -31.09 27.09
N PRO A 301 45.26 -31.33 25.78
CA PRO A 301 45.70 -30.27 24.84
C PRO A 301 45.50 -30.51 23.32
N SER A 302 45.75 -29.43 22.55
CA SER A 302 46.47 -29.36 21.25
C SER A 302 45.89 -29.90 19.92
N SER A 303 45.73 -28.93 19.00
CA SER A 303 46.31 -28.80 17.65
C SER A 303 45.76 -29.59 16.42
N SER A 304 45.64 -28.79 15.34
CA SER A 304 45.94 -29.03 13.92
C SER A 304 44.92 -29.68 12.96
N SER A 305 44.33 -28.81 12.10
CA SER A 305 44.19 -28.88 10.61
C SER A 305 43.39 -30.03 9.94
N PRO A 306 43.05 -29.95 8.62
CA PRO A 306 42.78 -28.80 7.73
C PRO A 306 41.47 -28.92 6.90
N SER A 307 41.11 -27.84 6.19
CA SER A 307 40.06 -27.75 5.15
C SER A 307 40.31 -28.65 3.93
N PRO A 308 39.25 -29.15 3.25
CA PRO A 308 39.36 -29.73 1.92
C PRO A 308 39.05 -28.72 0.80
N THR A 309 40.00 -28.59 -0.11
CA THR A 309 39.92 -27.89 -1.40
C THR A 309 39.08 -28.69 -2.40
N ILE A 310 38.11 -28.06 -3.05
CA ILE A 310 37.32 -28.62 -4.15
C ILE A 310 38.02 -28.31 -5.50
N PRO A 311 38.22 -29.29 -6.40
CA PRO A 311 38.82 -29.05 -7.72
C PRO A 311 37.77 -28.64 -8.77
N VAL A 312 38.12 -27.62 -9.55
CA VAL A 312 37.41 -27.13 -10.75
C VAL A 312 37.84 -27.94 -11.98
N PRO A 313 36.91 -28.42 -12.84
CA PRO A 313 37.26 -29.13 -14.06
C PRO A 313 37.55 -28.19 -15.25
N LYS A 314 38.56 -28.61 -16.02
CA LYS A 314 39.15 -27.99 -17.21
C LYS A 314 38.35 -28.35 -18.49
N PRO A 315 38.16 -27.44 -19.46
CA PRO A 315 37.55 -27.78 -20.75
C PRO A 315 38.59 -28.21 -21.81
N PRO A 316 38.21 -28.96 -22.86
CA PRO A 316 39.13 -29.50 -23.86
C PRO A 316 39.41 -28.51 -25.01
N SER A 317 40.64 -28.60 -25.53
CA SER A 317 41.15 -27.90 -26.72
C SER A 317 40.99 -28.73 -28.00
N SER A 318 40.66 -28.04 -29.10
CA SER A 318 41.01 -28.33 -30.51
C SER A 318 40.25 -27.32 -31.40
N SER A 319 40.71 -26.64 -32.44
CA SER A 319 41.98 -26.52 -33.18
C SER A 319 41.84 -25.33 -34.16
N GLN A 320 42.97 -24.90 -34.74
CA GLN A 320 43.14 -24.14 -36.02
C GLN A 320 43.15 -22.59 -36.00
N THR A 321 44.38 -22.05 -36.01
CA THR A 321 44.88 -20.82 -36.68
C THR A 321 44.77 -20.91 -38.21
N PRO A 322 44.64 -19.80 -39.00
CA PRO A 322 45.77 -18.85 -39.29
C PRO A 322 45.30 -17.39 -39.60
N PRO A 323 46.12 -16.51 -40.22
CA PRO A 323 47.25 -15.81 -39.61
C PRO A 323 47.08 -14.27 -39.52
N SER A 324 47.87 -13.74 -38.60
CA SER A 324 48.33 -12.37 -38.33
C SER A 324 48.14 -11.29 -39.39
N SER A 325 47.53 -10.17 -38.97
CA SER A 325 47.68 -8.83 -39.56
C SER A 325 48.20 -7.84 -38.49
N PRO A 326 49.05 -6.88 -38.84
CA PRO A 326 49.78 -6.05 -37.88
C PRO A 326 48.90 -4.97 -37.24
N SER A 327 48.95 -4.89 -35.91
CA SER A 327 48.27 -3.90 -35.09
C SER A 327 48.94 -2.53 -35.17
N THR A 328 48.19 -1.53 -35.62
CA THR A 328 48.50 -0.10 -35.48
C THR A 328 48.23 0.34 -34.03
N PRO A 329 49.13 1.11 -33.38
CA PRO A 329 48.87 1.61 -32.03
C PRO A 329 47.75 2.68 -32.03
N PRO A 330 46.91 2.74 -30.98
CA PRO A 330 45.88 3.77 -30.86
C PRO A 330 46.51 5.15 -30.59
N PRO A 331 45.92 6.23 -31.11
CA PRO A 331 46.42 7.58 -30.86
C PRO A 331 46.18 8.02 -29.41
N VAL A 332 47.20 8.68 -28.87
CA VAL A 332 47.20 9.34 -27.55
C VAL A 332 46.11 10.42 -27.50
N PRO A 333 45.26 10.47 -26.46
CA PRO A 333 44.27 11.52 -26.32
C PRO A 333 44.92 12.86 -25.96
N THR A 334 44.75 13.84 -26.84
CA THR A 334 45.09 15.25 -26.63
C THR A 334 44.15 15.88 -25.59
N PRO A 335 44.63 16.70 -24.64
CA PRO A 335 43.76 17.40 -23.69
C PRO A 335 42.88 18.45 -24.40
N PRO A 336 41.64 18.66 -23.96
CA PRO A 336 40.74 19.65 -24.55
C PRO A 336 41.22 21.08 -24.26
N PRO A 337 41.00 22.03 -25.18
CA PRO A 337 41.35 23.43 -24.98
C PRO A 337 40.45 24.08 -23.92
N SER A 338 41.09 24.82 -23.02
CA SER A 338 40.46 25.67 -22.01
C SER A 338 39.45 26.63 -22.64
N SER A 339 38.18 26.51 -22.26
CA SER A 339 37.14 27.46 -22.63
C SER A 339 37.26 28.74 -21.80
N PRO A 340 37.16 29.94 -22.41
CA PRO A 340 37.19 31.20 -21.68
C PRO A 340 35.87 31.46 -20.93
N SER A 341 36.00 32.02 -19.73
CA SER A 341 34.90 32.45 -18.86
C SER A 341 33.95 33.43 -19.55
N PRO A 342 32.62 33.28 -19.39
CA PRO A 342 31.67 34.30 -19.81
C PRO A 342 31.58 35.41 -18.74
N THR A 343 31.81 36.64 -19.20
CA THR A 343 31.56 37.91 -18.51
C THR A 343 30.05 38.05 -18.24
N PRO A 344 29.61 38.53 -17.05
CA PRO A 344 28.19 38.73 -16.76
C PRO A 344 27.62 39.94 -17.53
N PRO A 345 26.40 39.86 -18.10
CA PRO A 345 25.74 41.01 -18.70
C PRO A 345 25.14 41.94 -17.64
N VAL A 346 25.29 43.23 -17.92
CA VAL A 346 24.73 44.39 -17.21
C VAL A 346 23.20 44.38 -17.30
N PRO A 347 22.46 44.72 -16.23
CA PRO A 347 21.00 44.78 -16.26
C PRO A 347 20.51 46.09 -16.90
N THR A 348 19.77 45.98 -18.00
CA THR A 348 19.03 47.09 -18.61
C THR A 348 17.56 47.05 -18.19
N SER A 349 17.09 48.14 -17.61
CA SER A 349 15.72 48.37 -17.14
C SER A 349 14.66 48.28 -18.25
N PRO A 350 13.40 47.88 -17.94
CA PRO A 350 12.33 47.84 -18.93
C PRO A 350 11.63 49.20 -19.09
N PRO A 351 11.21 49.58 -20.32
CA PRO A 351 10.27 50.68 -20.51
C PRO A 351 8.81 50.17 -20.55
N SER A 352 8.02 50.80 -19.69
CA SER A 352 6.67 51.34 -19.87
C SER A 352 5.74 50.72 -20.93
N SER A 353 4.65 50.18 -20.39
CA SER A 353 3.38 49.82 -21.01
C SER A 353 2.73 50.95 -21.82
N SER A 354 2.33 50.63 -23.05
CA SER A 354 1.32 51.35 -23.80
C SER A 354 0.31 50.36 -24.40
N SER A 355 -0.95 50.52 -24.00
CA SER A 355 -2.13 49.83 -24.54
C SER A 355 -2.33 50.15 -26.02
N PRO A 356 -3.01 49.25 -26.75
CA PRO A 356 -4.10 49.74 -27.60
C PRO A 356 -5.36 48.85 -27.57
N SER A 357 -6.47 49.53 -27.31
CA SER A 357 -7.75 49.53 -28.03
C SER A 357 -8.20 48.29 -28.83
N LEU A 358 -9.33 47.74 -28.38
CA LEU A 358 -10.28 46.90 -29.12
C LEU A 358 -10.72 47.54 -30.45
N PRO A 359 -11.00 46.70 -31.46
CA PRO A 359 -12.18 46.93 -32.27
C PRO A 359 -13.10 45.70 -32.40
N SER A 360 -14.35 46.07 -32.61
CA SER A 360 -15.59 45.29 -32.66
C SER A 360 -15.64 44.19 -33.71
N SER A 361 -16.47 43.19 -33.42
CA SER A 361 -16.98 42.14 -34.33
C SER A 361 -17.60 42.70 -35.62
N PRO A 362 -17.68 41.89 -36.68
CA PRO A 362 -18.99 41.29 -36.95
C PRO A 362 -18.98 39.83 -37.47
N SER A 363 -20.15 39.25 -37.25
CA SER A 363 -20.76 38.01 -37.73
C SER A 363 -20.39 37.49 -39.11
N THR A 364 -20.13 36.18 -39.24
CA THR A 364 -20.76 35.26 -40.22
C THR A 364 -20.37 33.79 -39.93
N PRO A 365 -21.30 32.82 -40.00
CA PRO A 365 -21.01 31.40 -39.81
C PRO A 365 -20.47 30.74 -41.11
N PRO A 366 -19.56 29.75 -41.02
CA PRO A 366 -19.05 29.03 -42.19
C PRO A 366 -20.05 27.99 -42.73
N PRO A 367 -20.00 27.67 -44.03
CA PRO A 367 -20.90 26.70 -44.65
C PRO A 367 -20.54 25.25 -44.32
N VAL A 368 -21.60 24.45 -44.25
CA VAL A 368 -21.65 22.99 -44.08
C VAL A 368 -20.90 22.27 -45.22
N PRO A 369 -20.05 21.28 -44.94
CA PRO A 369 -19.47 20.44 -45.99
C PRO A 369 -20.49 19.39 -46.48
N THR A 370 -20.75 19.45 -47.78
CA THR A 370 -21.58 18.53 -48.57
C THR A 370 -20.91 17.15 -48.69
N SER A 371 -21.64 16.10 -48.33
CA SER A 371 -21.25 14.70 -48.50
C SER A 371 -21.14 14.31 -50.00
N PRO A 372 -20.15 13.51 -50.41
CA PRO A 372 -20.12 12.91 -51.75
C PRO A 372 -21.07 11.69 -51.87
N PRO A 373 -21.51 11.36 -53.10
CA PRO A 373 -22.60 10.42 -53.35
C PRO A 373 -22.20 8.94 -53.18
N SER A 374 -23.15 8.17 -52.64
CA SER A 374 -23.16 6.72 -52.53
C SER A 374 -23.07 6.07 -53.92
N ASN A 375 -21.95 5.39 -54.18
CA ASN A 375 -21.77 4.56 -55.36
C ASN A 375 -22.22 3.13 -55.02
N SER A 376 -23.45 2.80 -55.40
CA SER A 376 -24.04 1.47 -55.23
C SER A 376 -23.48 0.52 -56.29
N SER A 377 -22.60 -0.40 -55.89
CA SER A 377 -22.25 -1.58 -56.69
C SER A 377 -22.85 -2.84 -56.05
N PRO A 378 -23.37 -3.80 -56.85
CA PRO A 378 -24.14 -4.94 -56.38
C PRO A 378 -23.26 -5.99 -55.70
N SER A 379 -23.71 -6.45 -54.53
CA SER A 379 -23.15 -7.62 -53.83
C SER A 379 -23.42 -8.90 -54.63
N PRO A 380 -22.44 -9.82 -54.75
CA PRO A 380 -22.68 -11.17 -55.24
C PRO A 380 -23.40 -12.03 -54.19
N SER A 381 -24.30 -12.87 -54.69
CA SER A 381 -25.18 -13.79 -53.98
C SER A 381 -24.52 -14.63 -52.88
N PRO A 382 -25.20 -14.91 -51.75
CA PRO A 382 -24.73 -15.86 -50.76
C PRO A 382 -24.89 -17.29 -51.27
N SER A 383 -23.79 -18.05 -51.24
CA SER A 383 -23.79 -19.51 -51.38
C SER A 383 -24.52 -20.18 -50.20
N PRO A 384 -25.12 -21.36 -50.42
CA PRO A 384 -26.06 -21.97 -49.49
C PRO A 384 -25.38 -22.48 -48.20
N SER A 385 -26.07 -22.23 -47.09
CA SER A 385 -25.76 -22.71 -45.74
C SER A 385 -25.54 -24.23 -45.71
N PRO A 386 -24.49 -24.73 -45.03
CA PRO A 386 -24.44 -26.13 -44.65
C PRO A 386 -25.43 -26.41 -43.52
N SER A 387 -26.15 -27.52 -43.64
CA SER A 387 -27.14 -28.05 -42.69
C SER A 387 -26.62 -28.09 -41.24
N PRO A 388 -27.51 -27.89 -40.24
CA PRO A 388 -27.13 -28.00 -38.84
C PRO A 388 -26.74 -29.45 -38.53
N SER A 389 -25.49 -29.64 -38.14
CA SER A 389 -25.02 -30.91 -37.59
C SER A 389 -25.67 -31.13 -36.23
N LEU A 390 -26.29 -32.29 -36.06
CA LEU A 390 -26.85 -32.78 -34.80
C LEU A 390 -25.84 -32.61 -33.65
N PRO A 391 -26.26 -32.18 -32.45
CA PRO A 391 -25.38 -32.14 -31.30
C PRO A 391 -24.94 -33.56 -30.96
N SER A 392 -23.63 -33.78 -30.98
CA SER A 392 -23.03 -34.99 -30.41
C SER A 392 -23.43 -35.09 -28.94
N PRO A 393 -23.77 -36.29 -28.43
CA PRO A 393 -24.06 -36.48 -27.02
C PRO A 393 -22.84 -36.04 -26.21
N SER A 394 -23.03 -35.02 -25.36
CA SER A 394 -22.02 -34.58 -24.41
C SER A 394 -21.54 -35.79 -23.61
N LEU A 395 -20.28 -36.17 -23.83
CA LEU A 395 -19.56 -37.06 -22.93
C LEU A 395 -19.69 -36.48 -21.51
N PRO A 396 -19.95 -37.31 -20.49
CA PRO A 396 -19.95 -36.85 -19.11
C PRO A 396 -18.61 -36.14 -18.83
N PRO A 397 -18.61 -35.03 -18.07
CA PRO A 397 -17.38 -34.34 -17.71
C PRO A 397 -16.40 -35.34 -17.12
N PRO A 398 -15.12 -35.33 -17.54
CA PRO A 398 -14.13 -36.26 -17.01
C PRO A 398 -14.13 -36.14 -15.50
N THR A 399 -14.26 -37.26 -14.80
CA THR A 399 -14.09 -37.35 -13.35
C THR A 399 -12.80 -36.61 -13.00
N PRO A 400 -12.83 -35.64 -12.06
CA PRO A 400 -11.68 -34.81 -11.78
C PRO A 400 -10.52 -35.71 -11.35
N LYS A 401 -9.49 -35.79 -12.21
CA LYS A 401 -8.20 -36.40 -11.90
C LYS A 401 -7.70 -35.73 -10.63
N ASN A 402 -7.43 -36.55 -9.61
CA ASN A 402 -6.91 -36.14 -8.31
C ASN A 402 -5.87 -35.04 -8.50
N MET A 403 -6.20 -33.85 -8.02
CA MET A 403 -5.34 -32.68 -8.11
C MET A 403 -4.08 -32.85 -7.23
N CYS A 404 -4.16 -33.68 -6.19
CA CYS A 404 -3.04 -33.93 -5.29
C CYS A 404 -2.23 -35.15 -5.70
N ASP A 405 -0.93 -35.12 -5.39
CA ASP A 405 -0.11 -36.33 -5.43
C ASP A 405 -0.66 -37.37 -4.44
N PRO A 406 -0.46 -38.68 -4.66
CA PRO A 406 -1.01 -39.74 -3.81
C PRO A 406 -0.60 -39.66 -2.32
N GLU A 407 0.47 -38.94 -2.00
CA GLU A 407 1.01 -38.77 -0.65
C GLU A 407 0.55 -37.46 0.02
N ASP A 408 -0.12 -36.57 -0.72
CA ASP A 408 -0.59 -35.28 -0.21
C ASP A 408 -1.98 -35.39 0.41
N ILE A 409 -2.22 -34.59 1.46
CA ILE A 409 -3.51 -34.53 2.14
C ILE A 409 -4.43 -33.56 1.39
N TYR A 410 -5.54 -34.07 0.88
CA TYR A 410 -6.56 -33.25 0.22
C TYR A 410 -7.53 -32.63 1.23
N ILE A 411 -7.74 -31.32 1.12
CA ILE A 411 -8.73 -30.59 1.92
C ILE A 411 -9.65 -29.80 1.01
N THR A 412 -10.95 -29.83 1.29
CA THR A 412 -11.92 -28.93 0.66
C THR A 412 -12.67 -28.10 1.70
N PHE A 413 -12.96 -26.85 1.36
CA PHE A 413 -13.80 -25.97 2.17
C PHE A 413 -14.44 -24.89 1.31
N LYS A 414 -15.53 -24.28 1.79
CA LYS A 414 -16.22 -23.18 1.10
C LYS A 414 -15.85 -21.85 1.75
N PRO A 415 -14.89 -21.08 1.20
CA PRO A 415 -14.61 -19.76 1.73
C PRO A 415 -15.62 -18.73 1.23
N CYS A 416 -15.70 -17.60 1.94
CA CYS A 416 -16.37 -16.39 1.46
C CYS A 416 -15.45 -15.62 0.52
N GLY A 417 -15.08 -16.19 -0.64
CA GLY A 417 -14.13 -15.56 -1.57
C GLY A 417 -13.00 -16.49 -2.03
N CYS A 418 -12.69 -16.51 -3.33
CA CYS A 418 -11.49 -17.17 -3.87
C CYS A 418 -10.20 -16.44 -3.45
N ASP A 419 -10.29 -15.15 -3.12
CA ASP A 419 -9.24 -14.35 -2.49
C ASP A 419 -8.80 -14.95 -1.14
N LYS A 420 -9.74 -15.52 -0.37
CA LYS A 420 -9.43 -16.14 0.93
C LYS A 420 -8.92 -17.57 0.83
N CYS A 421 -9.08 -18.20 -0.33
CA CYS A 421 -8.67 -19.57 -0.60
C CYS A 421 -7.24 -19.84 -0.17
N SER A 422 -6.33 -18.96 -0.58
CA SER A 422 -4.89 -19.09 -0.33
C SER A 422 -4.56 -19.04 1.16
N SER A 423 -5.07 -18.02 1.85
CA SER A 423 -4.82 -17.82 3.28
C SER A 423 -5.38 -18.96 4.14
N GLU A 424 -6.57 -19.46 3.80
CA GLU A 424 -7.22 -20.56 4.52
C GLU A 424 -6.56 -21.92 4.19
N CYS A 425 -6.11 -22.15 2.95
CA CYS A 425 -5.30 -23.33 2.61
C CYS A 425 -4.02 -23.35 3.45
N MET A 426 -3.28 -22.23 3.52
CA MET A 426 -2.05 -22.13 4.32
C MET A 426 -2.31 -22.39 5.80
N LYS A 427 -3.36 -21.78 6.36
CA LYS A 427 -3.75 -21.97 7.76
C LYS A 427 -4.09 -23.44 8.07
N LYS A 428 -4.84 -24.10 7.20
CA LYS A 428 -5.23 -25.51 7.39
C LYS A 428 -4.06 -26.48 7.20
N CYS A 429 -3.23 -26.29 6.18
CA CYS A 429 -2.03 -27.13 6.00
C CYS A 429 -1.05 -26.97 7.18
N SER A 430 -0.87 -25.75 7.67
CA SER A 430 0.02 -25.48 8.82
C SER A 430 -0.48 -26.17 10.11
N GLY A 431 -1.80 -26.26 10.29
CA GLY A 431 -2.40 -26.99 11.42
C GLY A 431 -2.10 -28.50 11.41
N MET A 432 -1.70 -29.06 10.27
CA MET A 432 -1.30 -30.46 10.10
C MET A 432 0.23 -30.63 9.98
N ALA A 433 1.01 -29.61 10.34
CA ALA A 433 2.45 -29.55 10.14
C ALA A 433 2.90 -29.73 8.66
N GLY A 434 2.01 -29.46 7.70
CA GLY A 434 2.30 -29.47 6.27
C GLY A 434 2.37 -28.07 5.67
N PHE A 435 2.74 -27.99 4.38
CA PHE A 435 2.66 -26.77 3.57
C PHE A 435 1.75 -27.00 2.36
N VAL A 436 1.22 -25.91 1.80
CA VAL A 436 0.35 -25.99 0.61
C VAL A 436 1.22 -26.37 -0.60
N ALA A 437 0.96 -27.54 -1.19
CA ALA A 437 1.59 -27.98 -2.42
C ALA A 437 0.88 -27.42 -3.66
N MET A 438 -0.45 -27.50 -3.66
CA MET A 438 -1.29 -26.95 -4.71
C MET A 438 -2.64 -26.49 -4.15
N GLN A 439 -3.23 -25.48 -4.75
CA GLN A 439 -4.56 -25.02 -4.41
C GLN A 439 -5.35 -24.64 -5.66
N ARG A 440 -6.67 -24.78 -5.59
CA ARG A 440 -7.61 -24.40 -6.64
C ARG A 440 -8.87 -23.86 -6.02
N CYS A 441 -9.36 -22.74 -6.53
CA CYS A 441 -10.71 -22.26 -6.24
C CYS A 441 -11.59 -22.54 -7.45
N THR A 442 -12.71 -23.21 -7.25
CA THR A 442 -13.75 -23.42 -8.26
C THR A 442 -15.01 -22.66 -7.86
N VAL A 443 -15.64 -22.00 -8.84
CA VAL A 443 -16.90 -21.29 -8.65
C VAL A 443 -17.98 -22.09 -9.37
N GLU A 444 -18.82 -22.78 -8.61
CA GLU A 444 -19.90 -23.61 -9.15
C GLU A 444 -21.24 -23.15 -8.56
N ASN A 445 -22.19 -22.76 -9.41
CA ASN A 445 -23.55 -22.35 -9.01
C ASN A 445 -23.59 -21.30 -7.88
N SER A 446 -22.78 -20.25 -7.98
CA SER A 446 -22.63 -19.18 -6.97
C SER A 446 -22.01 -19.63 -5.64
N SER A 447 -21.62 -20.89 -5.51
CA SER A 447 -20.82 -21.39 -4.40
C SER A 447 -19.35 -21.44 -4.81
N GLN A 448 -18.48 -20.89 -3.98
CA GLN A 448 -17.05 -20.98 -4.17
C GLN A 448 -16.53 -22.15 -3.32
N LEU A 449 -15.77 -23.04 -3.94
CA LEU A 449 -15.15 -24.19 -3.30
C LEU A 449 -13.64 -24.07 -3.45
N CYS A 450 -12.93 -24.17 -2.34
CA CYS A 450 -11.49 -24.25 -2.32
C CYS A 450 -11.03 -25.67 -2.06
N GLU A 451 -10.07 -26.07 -2.86
CA GLU A 451 -9.45 -27.38 -2.90
C GLU A 451 -7.96 -27.15 -2.65
N CYS A 452 -7.40 -27.75 -1.60
CA CYS A 452 -5.98 -27.60 -1.22
C CYS A 452 -5.34 -28.98 -1.10
N CYS A 453 -4.11 -29.10 -1.57
CA CYS A 453 -3.23 -30.24 -1.35
C CYS A 453 -2.15 -29.84 -0.34
N CYS A 454 -2.09 -30.51 0.80
CA CYS A 454 -1.10 -30.26 1.84
C CYS A 454 -0.03 -31.34 1.84
N LYS A 455 1.23 -30.96 1.64
CA LYS A 455 2.37 -31.85 1.70
C LYS A 455 2.93 -31.89 3.12
N ASN A 456 3.13 -33.09 3.65
CA ASN A 456 3.60 -33.26 5.03
C ASN A 456 5.12 -33.01 5.12
N ASN A 457 5.57 -32.32 6.18
CA ASN A 457 7.00 -32.05 6.40
C ASN A 457 7.74 -33.19 7.10
N THR A 458 7.05 -34.24 7.53
CA THR A 458 7.72 -35.36 8.19
C THR A 458 8.66 -36.03 7.18
N PRO A 459 10.00 -35.97 7.35
CA PRO A 459 10.88 -36.74 6.50
C PRO A 459 10.45 -38.19 6.61
N SER A 460 10.15 -38.81 5.47
CA SER A 460 9.84 -40.24 5.40
C SER A 460 11.05 -40.97 5.99
N ALA A 461 10.94 -41.39 7.25
CA ALA A 461 11.93 -42.23 7.88
C ALA A 461 11.83 -43.58 7.17
N GLY A 462 12.58 -43.75 6.10
CA GLY A 462 12.69 -45.01 5.39
C GLY A 462 13.11 -46.09 6.38
N CYS A 463 12.23 -47.08 6.55
CA CYS A 463 12.56 -48.33 7.22
C CYS A 463 13.36 -49.23 6.29
#